data_AF-A0A4R8V5A2-F1
#
_entry.id   AF-A0A4R8V5A2-F1
#
_cell.length_a   1.000
_cell.length_b   1.000
_cell.length_c   1.000
_cell.angle_alpha   90.00
_cell.angle_beta   90.00
_cell.angle_gamma   90.00
#
_symmetry.space_group_name_H-M   'P 1'
#
loop_
_entity.id
_entity.type
_entity.pdbx_description
1 polymer ?
#
loop_
_entity_poly.entity_id
_entity_poly.type
_entity_poly.pdbx_seq_one_letter_code
_entity_poly.pdbx_strand_id
1 'polypeptide(L)'
;MFMENPGQISSNPVIVAVEQAREILLAALGGVSFGSLGDEESLRVLLALESVGRVVDGARALSTTDVLRRSEYLDASVAKNAAMKTAEQTEVAAAGAVSLARRLGCRSGVDLVCTLARLSRAEVRQRAALGEKAGQRMLLGRPLTPTYPVLGDALQGGCLGLEQARVIVKVLDGLRSSVLIEDLDRVERSLVASGSGAITPETEGLPGAGIAFAPELLRQQGIQWQARLAPDGTAPGETPAERRSWLTFGNLSNGGYSLNGWFTTLDRAIIGNVFDAYLSAAAASENAVEIDADADADADESIQSDPLSPCPQQPAAPSSTTPPKPGAPPATTAPPPPPNNPTGTNRPTSAERLRPR
;
A
#
# COMPACT_ATOMS: atom_id res chain seq x y z
N MET A 1 -2.28 -30.44 23.29
CA MET A 1 -1.37 -31.57 23.03
C MET A 1 -1.77 -32.20 21.72
N PHE A 2 -1.21 -31.71 20.62
CA PHE A 2 -0.97 -32.41 19.36
C PHE A 2 0.15 -31.61 18.70
N MET A 3 1.37 -31.92 19.10
CA MET A 3 2.53 -31.74 18.23
C MET A 3 2.29 -32.72 17.10
N GLU A 4 1.99 -32.22 15.91
CA GLU A 4 2.35 -32.96 14.71
C GLU A 4 3.85 -33.26 14.82
N ASN A 5 4.19 -34.53 14.68
CA ASN A 5 5.52 -35.07 14.80
C ASN A 5 6.49 -34.25 13.92
N PRO A 6 7.55 -33.60 14.45
CA PRO A 6 8.55 -32.91 13.63
C PRO A 6 9.42 -33.85 12.78
N GLY A 7 9.06 -35.15 12.69
CA GLY A 7 9.82 -36.20 12.02
C GLY A 7 9.18 -36.79 10.77
N GLN A 8 8.00 -36.33 10.31
CA GLN A 8 7.56 -36.68 8.96
C GLN A 8 8.22 -35.73 7.97
N ILE A 9 9.40 -36.13 7.50
CA ILE A 9 10.05 -35.51 6.34
C ILE A 9 9.01 -35.51 5.22
N SER A 10 8.48 -34.33 4.91
CA SER A 10 7.61 -34.18 3.77
C SER A 10 8.36 -34.69 2.54
N SER A 11 7.81 -35.68 1.83
CA SER A 11 8.39 -36.19 0.59
C SER A 11 8.36 -35.19 -0.57
N ASN A 12 7.77 -34.01 -0.37
CA ASN A 12 7.78 -32.94 -1.36
C ASN A 12 9.20 -32.34 -1.49
N PRO A 13 9.83 -32.41 -2.67
CA PRO A 13 11.21 -31.93 -2.87
C PRO A 13 11.36 -30.43 -2.62
N VAL A 14 10.30 -29.63 -2.82
CA VAL A 14 10.35 -28.19 -2.56
C VAL A 14 10.44 -27.90 -1.07
N ILE A 15 9.70 -28.64 -0.24
CA ILE A 15 9.73 -28.46 1.22
C ILE A 15 11.12 -28.82 1.76
N VAL A 16 11.68 -29.94 1.31
CA VAL A 16 13.05 -30.37 1.68
C VAL A 16 14.08 -29.32 1.26
N ALA A 17 13.98 -28.77 0.05
CA ALA A 17 14.91 -27.74 -0.42
C ALA A 17 14.84 -26.45 0.39
N VAL A 18 13.63 -26.02 0.78
CA VAL A 18 13.44 -24.82 1.63
C VAL A 18 14.00 -25.05 3.04
N GLU A 19 13.80 -26.23 3.62
CA GLU A 19 14.37 -26.61 4.91
C GLU A 19 15.91 -26.64 4.86
N GLN A 20 16.48 -27.22 3.80
CA GLN A 20 17.93 -27.23 3.59
C GLN A 20 18.50 -25.82 3.43
N ALA A 21 17.83 -24.95 2.66
CA ALA A 21 18.23 -23.55 2.51
C ALA A 21 18.20 -22.81 3.86
N ARG A 22 17.21 -23.09 4.71
CA ARG A 22 17.14 -22.55 6.07
C ARG A 22 18.35 -22.98 6.90
N GLU A 23 18.72 -24.25 6.88
CA GLU A 23 19.89 -24.74 7.64
C GLU A 23 21.21 -24.12 7.14
N ILE A 24 21.37 -23.98 5.82
CA ILE A 24 22.53 -23.30 5.23
C ILE A 24 22.61 -21.84 5.70
N LEU A 25 21.49 -21.11 5.69
CA LEU A 25 21.45 -19.72 6.14
C LEU A 25 21.72 -19.59 7.65
N LEU A 26 21.17 -20.50 8.47
CA LEU A 26 21.44 -20.52 9.90
C LEU A 26 22.92 -20.76 10.20
N ALA A 27 23.55 -21.71 9.52
CA ALA A 27 24.97 -21.98 9.65
C ALA A 27 25.83 -20.78 9.21
N ALA A 28 25.47 -20.16 8.08
CA ALA A 28 26.19 -19.01 7.54
C ALA A 28 26.10 -17.78 8.45
N LEU A 29 24.91 -17.47 8.99
CA LEU A 29 24.66 -16.28 9.80
C LEU A 29 25.01 -16.46 11.28
N GLY A 30 24.98 -17.68 11.80
CA GLY A 30 25.27 -17.96 13.20
C GLY A 30 26.69 -17.61 13.64
N GLY A 31 27.64 -17.51 12.72
CA GLY A 31 29.03 -17.14 12.98
C GLY A 31 29.38 -15.67 12.68
N VAL A 32 28.44 -14.87 12.18
CA VAL A 32 28.74 -13.49 11.72
C VAL A 32 28.71 -12.52 12.91
N SER A 33 29.82 -11.84 13.14
CA SER A 33 29.88 -10.68 14.04
C SER A 33 29.78 -9.39 13.22
N PHE A 34 28.55 -8.88 13.06
CA PHE A 34 28.28 -7.70 12.23
C PHE A 34 29.09 -6.45 12.64
N GLY A 35 29.43 -6.30 13.92
CA GLY A 35 30.26 -5.18 14.39
C GLY A 35 31.75 -5.29 14.05
N SER A 36 32.20 -6.43 13.52
CA SER A 36 33.60 -6.65 13.11
C SER A 36 33.83 -6.57 11.61
N LEU A 37 32.76 -6.43 10.83
CA LEU A 37 32.83 -6.30 9.37
C LEU A 37 33.33 -4.90 9.00
N GLY A 38 34.16 -4.81 7.96
CA GLY A 38 34.45 -3.52 7.33
C GLY A 38 33.21 -2.93 6.66
N ASP A 39 33.25 -1.64 6.30
CA ASP A 39 32.11 -0.94 5.66
C ASP A 39 31.64 -1.65 4.38
N GLU A 40 32.59 -2.05 3.53
CA GLU A 40 32.28 -2.71 2.26
C GLU A 40 31.70 -4.13 2.46
N GLU A 41 32.23 -4.87 3.45
CA GLU A 41 31.72 -6.20 3.80
C GLU A 41 30.31 -6.09 4.39
N SER A 42 30.07 -5.10 5.24
CA SER A 42 28.75 -4.82 5.83
C SER A 42 27.71 -4.55 4.74
N LEU A 43 28.06 -3.73 3.74
CA LEU A 43 27.18 -3.47 2.61
C LEU A 43 26.93 -4.71 1.76
N ARG A 44 27.95 -5.52 1.47
CA ARG A 44 27.79 -6.78 0.72
C ARG A 44 26.89 -7.78 1.45
N VAL A 45 27.07 -7.93 2.76
CA VAL A 45 26.24 -8.80 3.59
C VAL A 45 24.79 -8.32 3.61
N LEU A 46 24.56 -7.01 3.78
CA LEU A 46 23.23 -6.41 3.71
C LEU A 46 22.57 -6.70 2.36
N LEU A 47 23.25 -6.45 1.24
CA LEU A 47 22.70 -6.68 -0.11
C LEU A 47 22.41 -8.16 -0.38
N ALA A 48 23.27 -9.07 0.10
CA ALA A 48 23.06 -10.50 -0.03
C ALA A 48 21.82 -10.97 0.76
N LEU A 49 21.67 -10.49 2.01
CA LEU A 49 20.52 -10.79 2.86
C LEU A 49 19.22 -10.23 2.27
N GLU A 50 19.24 -9.00 1.77
CA GLU A 50 18.10 -8.39 1.08
C GLU A 50 17.70 -9.20 -0.18
N SER A 51 18.68 -9.68 -0.94
CA SER A 51 18.43 -10.54 -2.11
C SER A 51 17.70 -11.84 -1.73
N VAL A 52 18.18 -12.53 -0.69
CA VAL A 52 17.51 -13.72 -0.15
C VAL A 52 16.12 -13.38 0.38
N GLY A 53 16.00 -12.27 1.12
CA GLY A 53 14.76 -11.77 1.69
C GLY A 53 13.68 -11.56 0.64
N ARG A 54 14.00 -10.92 -0.48
CA ARG A 54 13.06 -10.66 -1.59
C ARG A 54 12.49 -11.95 -2.21
N VAL A 55 13.34 -12.95 -2.45
CA VAL A 55 12.89 -14.26 -2.97
C VAL A 55 11.91 -14.92 -2.00
N VAL A 56 12.27 -14.95 -0.72
CA VAL A 56 11.44 -15.53 0.34
C VAL A 56 10.13 -14.76 0.50
N ASP A 57 10.17 -13.44 0.40
CA ASP A 57 9.02 -12.57 0.53
C ASP A 57 8.03 -12.71 -0.63
N GLY A 58 8.52 -12.85 -1.87
CA GLY A 58 7.69 -13.19 -3.01
C GLY A 58 6.96 -14.53 -2.80
N ALA A 59 7.69 -15.56 -2.38
CA ALA A 59 7.10 -16.86 -2.04
C ALA A 59 6.09 -16.76 -0.88
N ARG A 60 6.35 -15.93 0.13
CA ARG A 60 5.42 -15.68 1.26
C ARG A 60 4.13 -15.02 0.80
N ALA A 61 4.17 -14.04 -0.10
CA ALA A 61 2.97 -13.42 -0.64
C ALA A 61 2.11 -14.44 -1.40
N LEU A 62 2.74 -15.25 -2.24
CA LEU A 62 2.07 -16.21 -3.10
C LEU A 62 1.52 -17.42 -2.35
N SER A 63 2.30 -17.99 -1.43
CA SER A 63 1.85 -19.09 -0.56
C SER A 63 0.73 -18.66 0.38
N THR A 64 0.80 -17.45 0.95
CA THR A 64 -0.29 -16.90 1.77
C THR A 64 -1.60 -16.83 0.99
N THR A 65 -1.53 -16.27 -0.23
CA THR A 65 -2.70 -16.15 -1.11
C THR A 65 -3.30 -17.51 -1.45
N ASP A 66 -2.46 -18.49 -1.78
CA ASP A 66 -2.93 -19.84 -2.12
C ASP A 66 -3.57 -20.57 -0.92
N VAL A 67 -2.99 -20.47 0.28
CA VAL A 67 -3.56 -21.06 1.51
C VAL A 67 -4.92 -20.44 1.82
N LEU A 68 -5.05 -19.11 1.72
CA LEU A 68 -6.32 -18.42 1.97
C LEU A 68 -7.39 -18.81 0.95
N ARG A 69 -7.05 -18.79 -0.34
CA ARG A 69 -7.96 -19.23 -1.42
C ARG A 69 -8.47 -20.64 -1.21
N ARG A 70 -7.60 -21.57 -0.82
CA ARG A 70 -7.99 -22.97 -0.52
C ARG A 70 -8.86 -23.07 0.73
N SER A 71 -8.58 -22.26 1.77
CA SER A 71 -9.44 -22.20 2.95
C SER A 71 -10.83 -21.69 2.62
N GLU A 72 -10.94 -20.60 1.86
CA GLU A 72 -12.24 -20.00 1.48
C GLU A 72 -13.08 -20.94 0.62
N TYR A 73 -12.47 -21.59 -0.38
CA TYR A 73 -13.16 -22.59 -1.20
C TYR A 73 -13.73 -23.73 -0.34
N LEU A 74 -12.93 -24.23 0.61
CA LEU A 74 -13.37 -25.26 1.53
C LEU A 74 -14.48 -24.73 2.44
N ASP A 75 -14.30 -23.59 3.10
CA ASP A 75 -15.28 -22.99 3.99
C ASP A 75 -16.64 -22.75 3.30
N ALA A 76 -16.63 -22.27 2.05
CA ALA A 76 -17.82 -22.11 1.22
C ALA A 76 -18.49 -23.45 0.88
N SER A 77 -17.70 -24.48 0.55
CA SER A 77 -18.23 -25.83 0.30
C SER A 77 -18.85 -26.44 1.57
N VAL A 78 -18.24 -26.23 2.74
CA VAL A 78 -18.78 -26.67 4.04
C VAL A 78 -20.10 -25.97 4.32
N ALA A 79 -20.16 -24.65 4.16
CA ALA A 79 -21.36 -23.86 4.40
C ALA A 79 -22.51 -24.28 3.46
N LYS A 80 -22.23 -24.52 2.18
CA LYS A 80 -23.23 -25.00 1.21
C LYS A 80 -23.74 -26.40 1.55
N ASN A 81 -22.86 -27.31 1.94
CA ASN A 81 -23.24 -28.66 2.35
C ASN A 81 -24.06 -28.67 3.65
N ALA A 82 -23.76 -27.76 4.59
CA ALA A 82 -24.54 -27.58 5.81
C ALA A 82 -25.95 -27.02 5.52
N ALA A 83 -26.06 -26.06 4.58
CA ALA A 83 -27.35 -25.47 4.19
C ALA A 83 -28.25 -26.45 3.40
N MET A 84 -27.69 -27.47 2.75
CA MET A 84 -28.44 -28.45 1.94
C MET A 84 -29.06 -29.60 2.75
N LYS A 85 -28.84 -29.70 4.07
CA LYS A 85 -29.23 -30.89 4.86
C LYS A 85 -30.29 -30.60 5.93
N THR A 86 -31.28 -31.48 6.01
CA THR A 86 -32.22 -31.59 7.15
C THR A 86 -31.55 -32.26 8.36
N ALA A 87 -32.10 -32.00 9.56
CA ALA A 87 -31.48 -32.28 10.86
C ALA A 87 -31.01 -33.74 11.09
N GLU A 88 -31.65 -34.75 10.48
CA GLU A 88 -31.32 -36.18 10.66
C GLU A 88 -30.04 -36.65 9.94
N GLN A 89 -29.52 -35.92 8.96
CA GLN A 89 -28.37 -36.34 8.13
C GLN A 89 -27.03 -35.72 8.58
N THR A 90 -27.03 -35.12 9.77
CA THR A 90 -25.94 -34.30 10.32
C THR A 90 -24.82 -35.15 10.94
N GLU A 91 -25.12 -36.32 11.52
CA GLU A 91 -24.13 -37.09 12.29
C GLU A 91 -23.18 -37.95 11.44
N VAL A 92 -23.65 -38.53 10.32
CA VAL A 92 -22.85 -39.52 9.54
C VAL A 92 -21.84 -38.88 8.57
N ALA A 93 -21.95 -37.57 8.30
CA ALA A 93 -21.14 -36.90 7.27
C ALA A 93 -20.31 -35.70 7.76
N ALA A 94 -20.40 -35.33 9.05
CA ALA A 94 -19.60 -34.25 9.64
C ALA A 94 -18.08 -34.50 9.57
N ALA A 95 -17.66 -35.75 9.32
CA ALA A 95 -16.25 -36.13 9.18
C ALA A 95 -15.61 -35.77 7.82
N GLY A 96 -16.38 -35.42 6.79
CA GLY A 96 -15.88 -35.36 5.40
C GLY A 96 -15.48 -33.98 4.86
N ALA A 97 -15.93 -32.88 5.48
CA ALA A 97 -15.70 -31.54 4.93
C ALA A 97 -15.45 -30.54 6.07
N VAL A 98 -14.34 -30.69 6.79
CA VAL A 98 -13.87 -29.69 7.75
C VAL A 98 -12.71 -28.96 7.09
N SER A 99 -12.79 -27.63 6.97
CA SER A 99 -11.72 -26.82 6.39
C SER A 99 -10.41 -27.02 7.17
N LEU A 100 -9.27 -26.87 6.49
CA LEU A 100 -7.94 -27.01 7.12
C LEU A 100 -7.82 -26.14 8.37
N ALA A 101 -8.30 -24.89 8.30
CA ALA A 101 -8.34 -23.99 9.43
C ALA A 101 -9.08 -24.59 10.62
N ARG A 102 -10.30 -25.10 10.42
CA ARG A 102 -11.09 -25.74 11.50
C ARG A 102 -10.42 -27.00 12.06
N ARG A 103 -9.78 -27.83 11.22
CA ARG A 103 -9.02 -29.01 11.68
C ARG A 103 -7.86 -28.63 12.59
N LEU A 104 -7.24 -27.48 12.33
CA LEU A 104 -6.14 -26.94 13.14
C LEU A 104 -6.63 -26.01 14.27
N GLY A 105 -7.93 -25.97 14.55
CA GLY A 105 -8.51 -25.18 15.64
C GLY A 105 -8.63 -23.68 15.35
N CYS A 106 -8.44 -23.25 14.11
CA CYS A 106 -8.57 -21.86 13.67
C CYS A 106 -9.97 -21.56 13.12
N ARG A 107 -10.45 -20.34 13.36
CA ARG A 107 -11.81 -19.90 12.94
C ARG A 107 -11.90 -19.55 11.45
N SER A 108 -10.78 -19.26 10.81
CA SER A 108 -10.69 -18.89 9.39
C SER A 108 -9.29 -19.18 8.86
N GLY A 109 -9.14 -19.21 7.53
CA GLY A 109 -7.82 -19.28 6.89
C GLY A 109 -6.89 -18.14 7.29
N VAL A 110 -7.43 -16.93 7.48
CA VAL A 110 -6.65 -15.78 7.95
C VAL A 110 -6.11 -16.03 9.36
N ASP A 111 -6.96 -16.52 10.27
CA ASP A 111 -6.52 -16.85 11.63
C ASP A 111 -5.46 -17.97 11.61
N LEU A 112 -5.61 -18.97 10.73
CA LEU A 112 -4.63 -20.02 10.53
C LEU A 112 -3.26 -19.46 10.11
N VAL A 113 -3.21 -18.62 9.07
CA VAL A 113 -1.95 -18.04 8.59
C VAL A 113 -1.34 -17.11 9.65
N CYS A 114 -2.16 -16.31 10.34
CA CYS A 114 -1.70 -15.48 11.46
C CYS A 114 -0.99 -16.32 12.53
N THR A 115 -1.60 -17.44 12.93
CA THR A 115 -1.04 -18.33 13.95
C THR A 115 0.24 -19.03 13.46
N LEU A 116 0.24 -19.61 12.26
CA LEU A 116 1.39 -20.34 11.73
C LEU A 116 2.59 -19.43 11.42
N ALA A 117 2.33 -18.28 10.79
CA ALA A 117 3.37 -17.36 10.36
C ALA A 117 3.74 -16.30 11.42
N ARG A 118 3.01 -16.23 12.54
CA ARG A 118 3.16 -15.22 13.61
C ARG A 118 3.02 -13.79 13.11
N LEU A 119 1.98 -13.55 12.31
CA LEU A 119 1.74 -12.25 11.65
C LEU A 119 0.43 -11.63 12.11
N SER A 120 0.34 -10.30 11.98
CA SER A 120 -0.92 -9.58 12.14
C SER A 120 -1.88 -9.91 10.99
N ARG A 121 -3.19 -9.77 11.23
CA ARG A 121 -4.20 -9.92 10.16
C ARG A 121 -4.01 -8.91 9.03
N ALA A 122 -3.52 -7.72 9.34
CA ALA A 122 -3.24 -6.69 8.34
C ALA A 122 -2.13 -7.13 7.38
N GLU A 123 -1.03 -7.68 7.90
CA GLU A 123 0.08 -8.18 7.08
C GLU A 123 -0.35 -9.37 6.20
N VAL A 124 -1.13 -10.30 6.76
CA VAL A 124 -1.68 -11.44 5.99
C VAL A 124 -2.54 -10.96 4.83
N ARG A 125 -3.43 -9.99 5.06
CA ARG A 125 -4.26 -9.40 4.01
C ARG A 125 -3.45 -8.63 2.97
N GLN A 126 -2.41 -7.90 3.38
CA GLN A 126 -1.52 -7.20 2.45
C GLN A 126 -0.78 -8.17 1.54
N ARG A 127 -0.28 -9.29 2.08
CA ARG A 127 0.33 -10.38 1.30
C ARG A 127 -0.65 -11.01 0.32
N ALA A 128 -1.87 -11.29 0.80
CA ALA A 128 -2.94 -11.87 -0.01
C ALA A 128 -3.32 -10.97 -1.20
N ALA A 129 -3.58 -9.69 -0.93
CA ALA A 129 -3.93 -8.71 -1.96
C ALA A 129 -2.82 -8.55 -3.01
N LEU A 130 -1.55 -8.60 -2.60
CA LEU A 130 -0.44 -8.59 -3.53
C LEU A 130 -0.38 -9.87 -4.37
N GLY A 131 -0.49 -11.04 -3.74
CA GLY A 131 -0.42 -12.32 -4.44
C GLY A 131 -1.65 -12.63 -5.32
N GLU A 132 -2.81 -12.02 -5.07
CA GLU A 132 -3.96 -12.09 -6.01
C GLU A 132 -3.65 -11.44 -7.36
N LYS A 133 -2.81 -10.40 -7.36
CA LYS A 133 -2.43 -9.64 -8.55
C LYS A 133 -1.23 -10.24 -9.25
N ALA A 134 -0.22 -10.61 -8.48
CA ALA A 134 1.08 -11.12 -8.95
C ALA A 134 1.10 -12.65 -9.13
N GLY A 135 0.19 -13.39 -8.50
CA GLY A 135 0.18 -14.85 -8.49
C GLY A 135 -0.74 -15.49 -9.53
N GLN A 136 -0.54 -16.79 -9.73
CA GLN A 136 -1.41 -17.60 -10.58
C GLN A 136 -2.85 -17.57 -10.06
N ARG A 137 -3.76 -17.15 -10.94
CA ARG A 137 -5.20 -17.19 -10.68
C ARG A 137 -5.71 -18.60 -10.95
N MET A 138 -6.81 -18.99 -10.34
CA MET A 138 -7.44 -20.28 -10.60
C MET A 138 -8.88 -20.06 -11.01
N LEU A 139 -9.27 -20.60 -12.17
CA LEU A 139 -10.64 -20.62 -12.63
C LEU A 139 -11.01 -22.06 -12.95
N LEU A 140 -12.02 -22.59 -12.27
CA LEU A 140 -12.49 -23.98 -12.46
C LEU A 140 -11.37 -25.03 -12.36
N GLY A 141 -10.43 -24.83 -11.42
CA GLY A 141 -9.29 -25.75 -11.21
C GLY A 141 -8.17 -25.62 -12.25
N ARG A 142 -8.25 -24.67 -13.18
CA ARG A 142 -7.20 -24.38 -14.16
C ARG A 142 -6.40 -23.14 -13.78
N PRO A 143 -5.06 -23.19 -13.85
CA PRO A 143 -4.23 -22.03 -13.61
C PRO A 143 -4.41 -21.03 -14.76
N LEU A 144 -4.59 -19.77 -14.39
CA LEU A 144 -4.61 -18.62 -15.28
C LEU A 144 -3.40 -17.74 -14.98
N THR A 145 -2.94 -17.06 -16.03
CA THR A 145 -1.91 -16.03 -15.94
C THR A 145 -2.25 -15.02 -14.84
N PRO A 146 -1.26 -14.55 -14.07
CA PRO A 146 -1.44 -13.45 -13.13
C PRO A 146 -2.12 -12.23 -13.76
N THR A 147 -2.64 -11.34 -12.91
CA THR A 147 -3.20 -10.06 -13.40
C THR A 147 -2.10 -9.17 -13.96
N TYR A 148 -0.93 -9.18 -13.31
CA TYR A 148 0.29 -8.48 -13.70
C TYR A 148 1.42 -9.52 -13.81
N PRO A 149 1.62 -10.14 -14.99
CA PRO A 149 2.55 -11.25 -15.15
C PRO A 149 4.01 -10.87 -14.98
N VAL A 150 4.44 -9.70 -15.49
CA VAL A 150 5.84 -9.25 -15.41
C VAL A 150 6.20 -8.92 -13.95
N LEU A 151 5.26 -8.29 -13.23
CA LEU A 151 5.38 -8.08 -11.80
C LEU A 151 5.44 -9.41 -11.04
N GLY A 152 4.58 -10.37 -11.41
CA GLY A 152 4.54 -11.71 -10.83
C GLY A 152 5.88 -12.42 -10.92
N ASP A 153 6.46 -12.45 -12.11
CA ASP A 153 7.76 -13.08 -12.37
C ASP A 153 8.88 -12.38 -11.60
N ALA A 154 8.90 -11.04 -11.59
CA ALA A 154 9.90 -10.27 -10.86
C ALA A 154 9.79 -10.42 -9.33
N LEU A 155 8.57 -10.54 -8.80
CA LEU A 155 8.33 -10.78 -7.38
C LEU A 155 8.74 -12.21 -6.98
N GLN A 156 8.34 -13.21 -7.76
CA GLN A 156 8.70 -14.62 -7.52
C GLN A 156 10.21 -14.85 -7.66
N GLY A 157 10.87 -14.15 -8.58
CA GLY A 157 12.32 -14.19 -8.79
C GLY A 157 13.13 -13.37 -7.77
N GLY A 158 12.49 -12.61 -6.88
CA GLY A 158 13.18 -11.76 -5.89
C GLY A 158 13.87 -10.53 -6.48
N CYS A 159 13.50 -10.13 -7.70
CA CYS A 159 13.99 -8.91 -8.34
C CYS A 159 13.35 -7.65 -7.74
N LEU A 160 12.19 -7.78 -7.10
CA LEU A 160 11.46 -6.69 -6.43
C LEU A 160 11.26 -6.97 -4.95
N GLY A 161 11.36 -5.94 -4.13
CA GLY A 161 10.91 -5.97 -2.74
C GLY A 161 9.38 -5.87 -2.63
N LEU A 162 8.81 -6.34 -1.51
CA LEU A 162 7.35 -6.29 -1.30
C LEU A 162 6.78 -4.87 -1.36
N GLU A 163 7.51 -3.88 -0.83
CA GLU A 163 7.04 -2.51 -0.86
C GLU A 163 6.98 -1.95 -2.29
N GLN A 164 8.02 -2.20 -3.09
CA GLN A 164 8.04 -1.83 -4.51
C GLN A 164 6.87 -2.50 -5.24
N ALA A 165 6.68 -3.80 -5.04
CA ALA A 165 5.60 -4.55 -5.69
C ALA A 165 4.22 -4.00 -5.32
N ARG A 166 3.97 -3.63 -4.06
CA ARG A 166 2.71 -2.99 -3.63
C ARG A 166 2.50 -1.62 -4.28
N VAL A 167 3.55 -0.81 -4.41
CA VAL A 167 3.47 0.48 -5.11
C VAL A 167 3.11 0.26 -6.57
N ILE A 168 3.78 -0.67 -7.25
CA ILE A 168 3.53 -0.98 -8.65
C ILE A 168 2.09 -1.45 -8.86
N VAL A 169 1.58 -2.39 -8.04
CA VAL A 169 0.17 -2.82 -8.09
C VAL A 169 -0.77 -1.63 -7.94
N LYS A 170 -0.51 -0.73 -6.99
CA LYS A 170 -1.37 0.44 -6.75
C LYS A 170 -1.42 1.36 -7.97
N VAL A 171 -0.29 1.58 -8.64
CA VAL A 171 -0.22 2.38 -9.87
C VAL A 171 -1.00 1.69 -11.00
N LEU A 172 -0.74 0.39 -11.23
CA LEU A 172 -1.39 -0.37 -12.31
C LEU A 172 -2.90 -0.47 -12.10
N ASP A 173 -3.37 -0.78 -10.90
CA ASP A 173 -4.80 -0.82 -10.57
C ASP A 173 -5.49 0.53 -10.80
N GLY A 174 -4.80 1.65 -10.54
CA GLY A 174 -5.31 2.99 -10.79
C GLY A 174 -5.44 3.35 -12.27
N LEU A 175 -4.62 2.75 -13.15
CA LEU A 175 -4.64 2.97 -14.60
C LEU A 175 -5.52 1.97 -15.34
N ARG A 176 -5.77 0.80 -14.75
CA ARG A 176 -6.42 -0.34 -15.40
C ARG A 176 -7.81 -0.05 -15.97
N SER A 177 -8.55 0.90 -15.41
CA SER A 177 -9.88 1.27 -15.91
C SER A 177 -9.89 2.37 -16.96
N SER A 178 -8.80 3.12 -17.12
CA SER A 178 -8.70 4.28 -18.01
C SER A 178 -7.78 4.09 -19.21
N VAL A 179 -6.94 3.06 -19.21
CA VAL A 179 -5.88 2.85 -20.20
C VAL A 179 -6.08 1.53 -20.96
N LEU A 180 -5.64 1.49 -22.22
CA LEU A 180 -5.63 0.27 -23.03
C LEU A 180 -4.72 -0.80 -22.42
N ILE A 181 -5.03 -2.07 -22.69
CA ILE A 181 -4.27 -3.21 -22.12
C ILE A 181 -2.79 -3.17 -22.56
N GLU A 182 -2.52 -2.83 -23.82
CA GLU A 182 -1.17 -2.76 -24.37
C GLU A 182 -0.30 -1.67 -23.70
N ASP A 183 -0.92 -0.53 -23.39
CA ASP A 183 -0.27 0.55 -22.65
C ASP A 183 -0.06 0.18 -21.19
N LEU A 184 -1.02 -0.52 -20.57
CA LEU A 184 -0.87 -1.03 -19.21
C LEU A 184 0.29 -2.02 -19.11
N ASP A 185 0.44 -2.93 -20.08
CA ASP A 185 1.57 -3.86 -20.15
C ASP A 185 2.90 -3.11 -20.31
N ARG A 186 2.91 -2.01 -21.06
CA ARG A 186 4.10 -1.15 -21.21
C ARG A 186 4.46 -0.45 -19.89
N VAL A 187 3.46 0.05 -19.16
CA VAL A 187 3.64 0.66 -17.84
C VAL A 187 4.19 -0.38 -16.85
N GLU A 188 3.62 -1.58 -16.83
CA GLU A 188 4.07 -2.67 -15.96
C GLU A 188 5.55 -3.00 -16.22
N ARG A 189 5.93 -3.25 -17.48
CA ARG A 189 7.32 -3.53 -17.85
C ARG A 189 8.27 -2.40 -17.44
N SER A 190 7.88 -1.16 -17.66
CA SER A 190 8.70 0.00 -17.29
C SER A 190 8.89 0.13 -15.78
N LEU A 191 7.82 0.00 -14.99
CA LEU A 191 7.89 0.11 -13.54
C LEU A 191 8.68 -1.05 -12.92
N VAL A 192 8.51 -2.27 -13.44
CA VAL A 192 9.27 -3.45 -12.99
C VAL A 192 10.74 -3.32 -13.33
N ALA A 193 11.10 -2.84 -14.53
CA ALA A 193 12.49 -2.58 -14.90
C ALA A 193 13.13 -1.53 -13.98
N SER A 194 12.46 -0.40 -13.74
CA SER A 194 12.92 0.63 -12.82
C SER A 194 13.04 0.13 -11.38
N GLY A 195 12.07 -0.66 -10.90
CA GLY A 195 12.08 -1.20 -9.54
C GLY A 195 13.14 -2.28 -9.31
N SER A 196 13.40 -3.12 -10.31
CA SER A 196 14.42 -4.17 -10.23
C SER A 196 15.84 -3.67 -10.48
N GLY A 197 15.99 -2.48 -11.05
CA GLY A 197 17.28 -1.99 -11.51
C GLY A 197 17.78 -2.74 -12.74
N ALA A 198 16.90 -3.39 -13.51
CA ALA A 198 17.30 -4.10 -14.72
C ALA A 198 17.95 -3.13 -15.72
N ILE A 199 19.14 -3.48 -16.21
CA ILE A 199 19.80 -2.72 -17.29
C ILE A 199 19.11 -3.08 -18.59
N THR A 200 18.47 -2.08 -19.19
CA THR A 200 17.81 -2.18 -20.49
C THR A 200 18.71 -1.56 -21.56
N PRO A 201 18.54 -1.90 -22.85
CA PRO A 201 19.31 -1.26 -23.93
C PRO A 201 19.24 0.27 -23.91
N GLU A 202 18.12 0.83 -23.45
CA GLU A 202 17.90 2.27 -23.33
C GLU A 202 18.59 2.91 -22.12
N THR A 203 18.94 2.11 -21.10
CA THR A 203 19.60 2.58 -19.87
C THR A 203 21.06 2.19 -19.79
N GLU A 204 21.55 1.36 -20.70
CA GLU A 204 22.95 0.93 -20.75
C GLU A 204 23.88 2.15 -20.92
N GLY A 205 24.90 2.24 -20.06
CA GLY A 205 25.88 3.32 -20.09
C GLY A 205 25.41 4.67 -19.50
N LEU A 206 24.16 4.79 -19.07
CA LEU A 206 23.67 5.99 -18.40
C LEU A 206 24.07 6.01 -16.90
N PRO A 207 24.26 7.21 -16.31
CA PRO A 207 24.48 7.32 -14.88
C PRO A 207 23.27 6.76 -14.12
N GLY A 208 23.52 5.81 -13.22
CA GLY A 208 22.48 5.13 -12.46
C GLY A 208 21.91 3.86 -13.12
N ALA A 209 22.46 3.42 -14.26
CA ALA A 209 22.15 2.09 -14.80
C ALA A 209 22.39 1.01 -13.73
N GLY A 210 21.45 0.08 -13.56
CA GLY A 210 21.55 -0.95 -12.53
C GLY A 210 20.98 -0.57 -11.16
N ILE A 211 20.66 0.71 -10.92
CA ILE A 211 20.15 1.17 -9.62
C ILE A 211 18.63 0.99 -9.57
N ALA A 212 18.18 0.13 -8.65
CA ALA A 212 16.76 -0.07 -8.35
C ALA A 212 16.12 1.19 -7.75
N PHE A 213 14.97 1.57 -8.26
CA PHE A 213 14.21 2.72 -7.76
C PHE A 213 13.60 2.41 -6.39
N ALA A 214 13.81 3.31 -5.43
CA ALA A 214 13.07 3.28 -4.17
C ALA A 214 11.55 3.39 -4.41
N PRO A 215 10.70 2.90 -3.50
CA PRO A 215 9.25 2.93 -3.64
C PRO A 215 8.67 4.32 -3.96
N GLU A 216 9.28 5.40 -3.44
CA GLU A 216 8.84 6.76 -3.73
C GLU A 216 9.09 7.17 -5.19
N LEU A 217 10.24 6.81 -5.76
CA LEU A 217 10.54 7.09 -7.17
C LEU A 217 9.59 6.31 -8.10
N LEU A 218 9.19 5.10 -7.71
CA LEU A 218 8.16 4.33 -8.43
C LEU A 218 6.78 5.02 -8.38
N ARG A 219 6.42 5.64 -7.24
CA ARG A 219 5.18 6.44 -7.14
C ARG A 219 5.24 7.64 -8.09
N GLN A 220 6.36 8.36 -8.09
CA GLN A 220 6.57 9.51 -8.97
C GLN A 220 6.52 9.11 -10.45
N GLN A 221 7.16 8.00 -10.83
CA GLN A 221 7.07 7.46 -12.18
C GLN A 221 5.63 7.07 -12.56
N GLY A 222 4.87 6.48 -11.62
CA GLY A 222 3.46 6.20 -11.80
C GLY A 222 2.61 7.44 -12.08
N ILE A 223 2.86 8.55 -11.38
CA ILE A 223 2.21 9.85 -11.64
C ILE A 223 2.52 10.34 -13.05
N GLN A 224 3.78 10.20 -13.51
CA GLN A 224 4.16 10.58 -14.88
C GLN A 224 3.47 9.72 -15.94
N TRP A 225 3.30 8.42 -15.69
CA TRP A 225 2.53 7.53 -16.56
C TRP A 225 1.07 7.93 -16.62
N GLN A 226 0.46 8.23 -15.47
CA GLN A 226 -0.92 8.69 -15.40
C GLN A 226 -1.13 9.98 -16.19
N ALA A 227 -0.27 10.98 -16.01
CA ALA A 227 -0.36 12.25 -16.74
C ALA A 227 -0.23 12.08 -18.26
N ARG A 228 0.54 11.08 -18.72
CA ARG A 228 0.75 10.81 -20.15
C ARG A 228 -0.39 10.01 -20.79
N LEU A 229 -0.93 9.01 -20.07
CA LEU A 229 -1.87 8.02 -20.63
C LEU A 229 -3.34 8.30 -20.27
N ALA A 230 -3.59 9.02 -19.18
CA ALA A 230 -4.93 9.38 -18.72
C ALA A 230 -4.97 10.88 -18.35
N PRO A 231 -4.83 11.79 -19.35
CA PRO A 231 -4.72 13.23 -19.13
C PRO A 231 -6.02 13.85 -18.55
N ASP A 232 -7.15 13.14 -18.64
CA ASP A 232 -8.44 13.56 -18.10
C ASP A 232 -8.56 13.33 -16.57
N GLY A 233 -7.52 12.79 -15.93
CA GLY A 233 -7.39 12.81 -14.48
C GLY A 233 -6.98 14.19 -13.98
N THR A 234 -7.48 14.63 -12.83
CA THR A 234 -7.07 15.92 -12.26
C THR A 234 -5.56 15.96 -12.02
N ALA A 235 -4.92 17.02 -12.50
CA ALA A 235 -3.47 17.14 -12.46
C ALA A 235 -2.98 17.08 -11.00
N PRO A 236 -1.73 16.64 -10.76
CA PRO A 236 -1.16 16.62 -9.41
C PRO A 236 -1.15 18.04 -8.81
N GLY A 237 -2.10 18.33 -7.91
CA GLY A 237 -2.30 19.64 -7.29
C GLY A 237 -3.62 20.33 -7.61
N GLU A 238 -4.37 19.85 -8.61
CA GLU A 238 -5.72 20.31 -8.90
C GLU A 238 -6.75 19.54 -8.08
N THR A 239 -7.76 20.24 -7.57
CA THR A 239 -8.86 19.62 -6.83
C THR A 239 -9.64 18.69 -7.76
N PRO A 240 -9.81 17.39 -7.42
CA PRO A 240 -10.62 16.47 -8.21
C PRO A 240 -12.04 17.03 -8.40
N ALA A 241 -12.65 16.74 -9.56
CA ALA A 241 -14.10 16.94 -9.77
C ALA A 241 -14.83 16.40 -8.53
N GLU A 242 -15.66 17.26 -7.91
CA GLU A 242 -16.12 17.13 -6.53
C GLU A 242 -16.43 15.67 -6.16
N ARG A 243 -15.59 15.09 -5.30
CA ARG A 243 -15.85 13.78 -4.73
C ARG A 243 -17.19 13.84 -4.00
N ARG A 244 -17.98 12.76 -4.11
CA ARG A 244 -19.23 12.64 -3.36
C ARG A 244 -18.92 12.62 -1.87
N SER A 245 -19.59 13.49 -1.10
CA SER A 245 -19.48 13.53 0.35
C SER A 245 -19.94 12.21 0.97
N TRP A 246 -19.24 11.75 2.01
CA TRP A 246 -19.58 10.55 2.76
C TRP A 246 -19.21 10.71 4.23
N LEU A 247 -19.92 10.01 5.10
CA LEU A 247 -19.74 10.04 6.55
C LEU A 247 -19.96 8.63 7.11
N THR A 248 -19.10 8.20 8.03
CA THR A 248 -19.17 6.91 8.70
C THR A 248 -18.89 7.09 10.20
N PHE A 249 -19.67 6.39 11.03
CA PHE A 249 -19.40 6.24 12.45
C PHE A 249 -18.61 4.95 12.68
N GLY A 250 -17.49 5.05 13.40
CA GLY A 250 -16.75 3.90 13.91
C GLY A 250 -17.45 3.28 15.12
N ASN A 251 -16.80 2.31 15.78
CA ASN A 251 -17.38 1.63 16.94
C ASN A 251 -17.34 2.50 18.21
N LEU A 252 -18.18 2.16 19.19
CA LEU A 252 -18.14 2.75 20.53
C LEU A 252 -16.83 2.36 21.24
N SER A 253 -16.01 3.36 21.57
CA SER A 253 -14.77 3.17 22.33
C SER A 253 -14.55 4.37 23.25
N ASN A 254 -14.14 4.12 24.50
CA ASN A 254 -13.90 5.17 25.50
C ASN A 254 -15.10 6.11 25.73
N GLY A 255 -16.33 5.59 25.66
CA GLY A 255 -17.55 6.36 25.88
C GLY A 255 -18.01 7.23 24.69
N GLY A 256 -17.32 7.18 23.54
CA GLY A 256 -17.70 7.91 22.34
C GLY A 256 -17.61 7.08 21.05
N TYR A 257 -18.29 7.52 20.01
CA TYR A 257 -18.14 6.98 18.66
C TYR A 257 -17.11 7.83 17.90
N SER A 258 -16.18 7.18 17.19
CA SER A 258 -15.32 7.92 16.24
C SER A 258 -16.13 8.31 15.01
N LEU A 259 -15.91 9.52 14.50
CA LEU A 259 -16.53 10.01 13.27
C LEU A 259 -15.46 10.18 12.19
N ASN A 260 -15.66 9.63 11.01
CA ASN A 260 -14.79 9.85 9.86
C ASN A 260 -15.63 10.10 8.62
N GLY A 261 -15.28 11.12 7.87
CA GLY A 261 -15.98 11.47 6.65
C GLY A 261 -15.19 12.45 5.82
N TRP A 262 -15.63 12.61 4.59
CA TRP A 262 -15.12 13.61 3.66
C TRP A 262 -16.30 14.41 3.13
N PHE A 263 -16.17 15.73 3.13
CA PHE A 263 -17.21 16.64 2.69
C PHE A 263 -16.66 17.60 1.63
N THR A 264 -17.51 17.96 0.68
CA THR A 264 -17.29 19.14 -0.16
C THR A 264 -17.29 20.41 0.69
N THR A 265 -16.83 21.52 0.12
CA THR A 265 -16.85 22.84 0.79
C THR A 265 -18.28 23.26 1.15
N LEU A 266 -19.25 23.00 0.27
CA LEU A 266 -20.66 23.29 0.51
C LEU A 266 -21.24 22.41 1.63
N ASP A 267 -21.02 21.09 1.57
CA ASP A 267 -21.56 20.18 2.59
C ASP A 267 -20.94 20.44 3.96
N ARG A 268 -19.66 20.81 4.02
CA ARG A 268 -19.01 21.25 5.25
C ARG A 268 -19.73 22.46 5.86
N ALA A 269 -20.07 23.46 5.05
CA ALA A 269 -20.74 24.67 5.53
C ALA A 269 -22.14 24.36 6.09
N ILE A 270 -22.90 23.51 5.38
CA ILE A 270 -24.23 23.07 5.82
C ILE A 270 -24.13 22.31 7.15
N ILE A 271 -23.24 21.32 7.23
CA ILE A 271 -23.08 20.48 8.42
C ILE A 271 -22.55 21.29 9.61
N GLY A 272 -21.63 22.22 9.37
CA GLY A 272 -21.13 23.13 10.40
C GLY A 272 -22.26 23.94 11.03
N ASN A 273 -23.10 24.57 10.21
CA ASN A 273 -24.24 25.35 10.71
C ASN A 273 -25.23 24.51 11.51
N VAL A 274 -25.48 23.26 11.11
CA VAL A 274 -26.37 22.36 11.86
C VAL A 274 -25.77 22.00 13.22
N PHE A 275 -24.48 21.67 13.28
CA PHE A 275 -23.81 21.39 14.54
C PHE A 275 -23.74 22.61 15.45
N ASP A 276 -23.39 23.77 14.90
CA ASP A 276 -23.33 25.02 15.67
C ASP A 276 -24.70 25.39 16.22
N ALA A 277 -25.78 25.23 15.43
CA ALA A 277 -27.14 25.43 15.90
C ALA A 277 -27.53 24.43 17.01
N TYR A 278 -27.21 23.15 16.84
CA TYR A 278 -27.51 22.12 17.84
C TYR A 278 -26.74 22.35 19.15
N LEU A 279 -25.43 22.60 19.06
CA LEU A 279 -24.58 22.86 20.23
C LEU A 279 -24.94 24.17 20.91
N SER A 280 -25.30 25.20 20.14
CA SER A 280 -25.80 26.47 20.69
C SER A 280 -27.14 26.30 21.40
N ALA A 281 -28.06 25.49 20.86
CA ALA A 281 -29.35 25.21 21.50
C ALA A 281 -29.18 24.35 22.77
N ALA A 282 -28.29 23.36 22.74
CA ALA A 282 -27.94 22.56 23.91
C ALA A 282 -27.31 23.43 25.02
N ALA A 283 -26.37 24.30 24.68
CA ALA A 283 -25.76 25.23 25.64
C ALA A 283 -26.75 26.27 26.19
N ALA A 284 -27.71 26.74 25.38
CA ALA A 284 -28.77 27.63 25.85
C ALA A 284 -29.73 26.93 26.83
N SER A 285 -30.00 25.63 26.62
CA SER A 285 -30.83 24.84 27.54
C SER A 285 -30.17 24.59 28.91
N GLU A 286 -28.84 24.55 28.97
CA GLU A 286 -28.08 24.43 30.22
C GLU A 286 -27.94 25.78 30.96
N ASN A 287 -27.96 26.91 30.22
CA ASN A 287 -27.81 28.26 30.78
C ASN A 287 -29.15 28.96 31.11
N ALA A 288 -30.29 28.32 30.88
CA ALA A 288 -31.59 28.82 31.33
C ALA A 288 -31.72 28.64 32.86
N VAL A 289 -31.00 29.48 33.60
CA VAL A 289 -31.29 29.77 35.01
C VAL A 289 -32.43 30.78 35.02
N GLU A 290 -33.49 30.41 35.74
CA GLU A 290 -34.70 31.18 35.98
C GLU A 290 -34.39 32.64 36.34
N ILE A 291 -34.97 33.58 35.59
CA ILE A 291 -35.17 34.95 36.08
C ILE A 291 -36.65 35.04 36.44
N ASP A 292 -36.87 35.17 37.75
CA ASP A 292 -38.16 35.35 38.38
C ASP A 292 -38.99 36.47 37.74
N ALA A 293 -40.29 36.18 37.64
CA ALA A 293 -41.32 37.17 37.40
C ALA A 293 -41.41 38.12 38.60
N ASP A 294 -41.32 39.43 38.35
CA ASP A 294 -42.15 40.48 38.94
C ASP A 294 -41.65 41.88 38.51
N ALA A 295 -42.47 42.61 37.73
CA ALA A 295 -42.74 44.06 37.88
C ALA A 295 -43.55 44.59 36.68
N ASP A 296 -44.82 44.94 36.96
CA ASP A 296 -45.67 45.80 36.15
C ASP A 296 -45.15 47.26 36.12
N ALA A 297 -45.26 47.95 34.98
CA ALA A 297 -45.80 49.32 34.84
C ALA A 297 -45.62 49.91 33.41
N ASP A 298 -46.76 50.06 32.74
CA ASP A 298 -47.24 51.12 31.82
C ASP A 298 -46.32 51.97 30.91
N ALA A 299 -46.71 51.93 29.61
CA ALA A 299 -46.84 52.99 28.59
C ALA A 299 -45.64 53.92 28.24
N ASP A 300 -45.20 53.93 26.98
CA ASP A 300 -45.75 54.72 25.86
C ASP A 300 -44.78 54.69 24.64
N GLU A 301 -45.33 55.05 23.48
CA GLU A 301 -44.68 55.53 22.24
C GLU A 301 -44.22 54.56 21.14
N SER A 302 -45.11 54.49 20.14
CA SER A 302 -44.91 54.81 18.72
C SER A 302 -43.95 53.98 17.86
N ILE A 303 -44.56 53.37 16.85
CA ILE A 303 -43.93 52.82 15.66
C ILE A 303 -43.32 53.97 14.84
N GLN A 304 -42.00 53.97 14.70
CA GLN A 304 -41.34 54.62 13.58
C GLN A 304 -40.42 53.62 12.88
N SER A 305 -40.94 53.08 11.79
CA SER A 305 -40.18 52.44 10.74
C SER A 305 -39.28 53.48 10.06
N ASP A 306 -37.98 53.24 10.02
CA ASP A 306 -37.14 53.76 8.94
C ASP A 306 -36.10 52.69 8.52
N PRO A 307 -35.83 52.53 7.21
CA PRO A 307 -35.06 51.44 6.65
C PRO A 307 -33.58 51.82 6.46
N LEU A 308 -32.77 50.80 6.15
CA LEU A 308 -31.36 50.84 5.73
C LEU A 308 -30.33 50.91 6.88
N SER A 309 -29.80 49.74 7.21
CA SER A 309 -28.41 49.60 7.67
C SER A 309 -27.74 48.44 6.93
N PRO A 310 -26.44 48.56 6.61
CA PRO A 310 -25.77 47.74 5.60
C PRO A 310 -25.34 46.37 6.14
N CYS A 311 -25.14 45.44 5.21
CA CYS A 311 -24.50 44.15 5.39
C CYS A 311 -23.21 44.26 6.25
N PRO A 312 -23.01 43.42 7.28
CA PRO A 312 -21.76 43.43 8.03
C PRO A 312 -20.59 43.04 7.13
N GLN A 313 -19.58 43.90 7.08
CA GLN A 313 -18.30 43.61 6.45
C GLN A 313 -17.60 42.48 7.19
N GLN A 314 -17.08 41.56 6.38
CA GLN A 314 -16.26 40.41 6.76
C GLN A 314 -14.99 40.90 7.51
N PRO A 315 -14.64 40.33 8.68
CA PRO A 315 -13.42 40.71 9.38
C PRO A 315 -12.18 40.30 8.58
N ALA A 316 -11.24 41.24 8.45
CA ALA A 316 -9.95 41.02 7.82
C ALA A 316 -9.15 39.92 8.54
N ALA A 317 -8.47 39.07 7.76
CA ALA A 317 -7.63 38.00 8.26
C ALA A 317 -6.47 38.54 9.14
N PRO A 318 -6.12 37.87 10.25
CA PRO A 318 -4.92 38.22 11.01
C PRO A 318 -3.66 37.84 10.22
N SER A 319 -2.77 38.82 10.06
CA SER A 319 -1.42 38.65 9.54
C SER A 319 -0.61 37.68 10.41
N SER A 320 -0.22 36.54 9.85
CA SER A 320 0.65 35.56 10.50
C SER A 320 2.10 36.03 10.47
N THR A 321 2.57 36.58 11.58
CA THR A 321 3.99 36.74 11.89
C THR A 321 4.61 35.36 12.06
N THR A 322 5.51 34.97 11.17
CA THR A 322 6.29 33.72 11.28
C THR A 322 7.59 34.02 12.05
N PRO A 323 8.01 33.20 13.03
CA PRO A 323 9.30 33.38 13.70
C PRO A 323 10.47 32.99 12.77
N PRO A 324 11.66 33.60 12.89
CA PRO A 324 12.79 33.30 12.03
C PRO A 324 13.39 31.92 12.30
N LYS A 325 13.76 31.23 11.22
CA LYS A 325 14.40 29.91 11.19
C LYS A 325 15.89 30.02 11.59
N PRO A 326 16.49 29.08 12.34
CA PRO A 326 17.92 29.10 12.64
C PRO A 326 18.77 28.71 11.42
N GLY A 327 19.75 29.56 11.11
CA GLY A 327 21.03 29.32 10.41
C GLY A 327 21.14 28.20 9.36
N ALA A 328 21.18 28.59 8.09
CA ALA A 328 21.83 27.81 7.04
C ALA A 328 23.35 28.12 7.03
N PRO A 329 24.23 27.12 6.80
CA PRO A 329 25.67 27.35 6.64
C PRO A 329 25.98 28.08 5.31
N PRO A 330 27.11 28.81 5.22
CA PRO A 330 27.46 29.60 4.06
C PRO A 330 27.80 28.72 2.84
N ALA A 331 27.50 29.25 1.66
CA ALA A 331 27.76 28.64 0.36
C ALA A 331 29.25 28.32 0.17
N THR A 332 29.56 27.03 -0.05
CA THR A 332 30.86 26.60 -0.58
C THR A 332 30.93 26.95 -2.05
N THR A 333 31.81 27.89 -2.39
CA THR A 333 32.29 28.18 -3.74
C THR A 333 32.83 26.91 -4.39
N ALA A 334 32.34 26.55 -5.57
CA ALA A 334 32.85 25.43 -6.34
C ALA A 334 34.34 25.66 -6.71
N PRO A 335 35.21 24.63 -6.64
CA PRO A 335 36.58 24.75 -7.14
C PRO A 335 36.59 24.84 -8.68
N PRO A 336 37.57 25.55 -9.28
CA PRO A 336 37.67 25.70 -10.72
C PRO A 336 37.95 24.36 -11.42
N PRO A 337 37.53 24.20 -12.70
CA PRO A 337 37.79 22.97 -13.45
C PRO A 337 39.31 22.78 -13.68
N PRO A 338 39.80 21.53 -13.70
CA PRO A 338 41.20 21.25 -13.94
C PRO A 338 41.65 21.66 -15.35
N PRO A 339 42.93 22.03 -15.54
CA PRO A 339 43.44 22.46 -16.84
C PRO A 339 43.43 21.32 -17.86
N ASN A 340 42.96 21.64 -19.08
CA ASN A 340 43.10 20.77 -20.25
C ASN A 340 44.57 20.46 -20.51
N ASN A 341 44.96 19.19 -20.36
CA ASN A 341 46.24 18.71 -20.85
C ASN A 341 46.02 17.88 -22.13
N PRO A 342 46.60 18.27 -23.28
CA PRO A 342 46.46 17.54 -24.52
C PRO A 342 47.57 16.50 -24.63
N THR A 343 47.23 15.22 -24.46
CA THR A 343 48.15 14.12 -24.77
C THR A 343 47.38 12.92 -25.31
N GLY A 344 47.79 12.44 -26.50
CA GLY A 344 47.25 11.24 -27.16
C GLY A 344 46.71 11.50 -28.57
N THR A 345 47.49 12.05 -29.50
CA THR A 345 48.16 11.26 -30.57
C THR A 345 47.42 9.99 -31.01
N ASN A 346 46.80 10.07 -32.19
CA ASN A 346 46.83 9.13 -33.34
C ASN A 346 47.07 7.64 -33.00
N ARG A 347 46.24 6.66 -33.40
CA ARG A 347 45.84 6.24 -34.77
C ARG A 347 45.22 4.81 -34.67
N PRO A 348 44.81 4.13 -35.77
CA PRO A 348 43.66 4.34 -36.65
C PRO A 348 42.57 3.25 -36.56
N THR A 349 41.45 3.58 -37.17
CA THR A 349 40.47 2.71 -37.83
C THR A 349 41.07 1.54 -38.61
N SER A 350 40.48 0.35 -38.46
CA SER A 350 40.49 -0.70 -39.48
C SER A 350 39.12 -1.35 -39.53
N ALA A 351 38.48 -1.16 -40.68
CA ALA A 351 37.26 -1.81 -41.09
C ALA A 351 37.63 -3.05 -41.90
N GLU A 352 37.12 -4.22 -41.51
CA GLU A 352 36.97 -5.38 -42.41
C GLU A 352 36.00 -6.36 -41.73
N ARG A 353 34.69 -6.26 -41.97
CA ARG A 353 33.95 -6.88 -43.09
C ARG A 353 34.21 -8.39 -43.21
N LEU A 354 33.46 -9.22 -42.49
CA LEU A 354 33.11 -10.58 -42.93
C LEU A 354 31.90 -11.13 -42.16
N ARG A 355 30.77 -11.27 -42.86
CA ARG A 355 29.75 -12.32 -42.65
C ARG A 355 29.93 -13.38 -43.76
N PRO A 356 29.16 -14.47 -43.82
CA PRO A 356 29.17 -15.61 -42.92
C PRO A 356 29.30 -16.94 -43.70
N ARG A 357 29.68 -18.03 -43.04
CA ARG A 357 29.16 -19.39 -43.23
C ARG A 357 29.28 -20.14 -41.93
#